data_AF-A0A1U9LH66-F1
#
_entry.id   AF-A0A1U9LH66-F1
#
_cell.length_a   1.000
_cell.length_b   1.000
_cell.length_c   1.000
_cell.angle_alpha   90.00
_cell.angle_beta   90.00
_cell.angle_gamma   90.00
#
_symmetry.space_group_name_H-M   'P 1'
#
loop_
_entity.id
_entity.type
_entity.pdbx_description
1 polymer ?
#
loop_
_entity_poly.entity_id
_entity_poly.type
_entity_poly.pdbx_seq_one_letter_code
_entity_poly.pdbx_strand_id
1 'polypeptide(L)'
;MSGTLNNATIRTGRSFDLGKMNLRQLWIAYLTYPTILLYFALVIASVAAATWFFAGWGPTLVSVLAVILVYPLAWYLLHRYVLHGRVLYKMKWTASLWKRIHFDHHQDPHLLDVLFGAPVTTLPTIAVITIPIGYLIGGWGAAATAFGTGVAITCIYEFFHCIQHLNYKPRSAWIQRMKARHVLHHFHDEDGNFGITSFVVDRVFGSYYLDAKARPRSPTVFNLGYDVKEAQRFPWVMDLTGSPPRDRPDGARPEAKLMRDTSQHAA
;
A
#
# COMPACT_ATOMS: atom_id res chain seq x y z
N MET A 1 25.23 -23.91 5.34
CA MET A 1 24.79 -22.78 4.49
C MET A 1 23.36 -23.06 4.05
N SER A 2 22.38 -22.46 4.72
CA SER A 2 20.97 -22.87 4.66
C SER A 2 20.32 -22.49 3.32
N GLY A 3 19.47 -23.38 2.78
CA GLY A 3 18.75 -23.27 1.50
C GLY A 3 17.83 -22.05 1.32
N THR A 4 17.97 -21.02 2.16
CA THR A 4 17.29 -19.72 2.12
C THR A 4 17.46 -18.92 0.83
N LEU A 5 18.48 -19.19 0.01
CA LEU A 5 18.73 -18.50 -1.26
C LEU A 5 18.31 -19.30 -2.50
N ASN A 6 17.80 -20.53 -2.34
CA ASN A 6 17.28 -21.36 -3.44
C ASN A 6 15.76 -21.18 -3.61
N ASN A 7 15.25 -19.96 -3.43
CA ASN A 7 13.87 -19.65 -3.83
C ASN A 7 13.89 -19.18 -5.29
N ALA A 8 13.40 -20.03 -6.20
CA ALA A 8 13.43 -19.77 -7.65
C ALA A 8 12.71 -18.47 -8.06
N THR A 9 11.81 -17.95 -7.22
CA THR A 9 11.14 -16.66 -7.42
C THR A 9 12.10 -15.47 -7.36
N ILE A 10 13.11 -15.51 -6.47
CA ILE A 10 14.11 -14.43 -6.32
C ILE A 10 15.02 -14.34 -7.56
N ARG A 11 15.29 -15.48 -8.21
CA ARG A 11 16.18 -15.56 -9.40
C ARG A 11 15.49 -15.24 -10.73
N THR A 12 14.17 -15.27 -10.79
CA THR A 12 13.42 -15.22 -12.06
C THR A 12 12.77 -13.87 -12.36
N GLY A 13 12.99 -12.84 -11.53
CA GLY A 13 12.32 -11.54 -11.70
C GLY A 13 10.79 -11.64 -11.55
N ARG A 14 10.29 -12.73 -10.95
CA ARG A 14 8.89 -12.87 -10.58
C ARG A 14 8.65 -12.14 -9.25
N SER A 15 7.52 -11.46 -9.17
CA SER A 15 7.02 -10.76 -7.99
C SER A 15 7.30 -11.52 -6.69
N PHE A 16 7.76 -10.81 -5.67
CA PHE A 16 7.95 -11.42 -4.35
C PHE A 16 6.57 -11.72 -3.73
N ASP A 17 6.34 -12.98 -3.37
CA ASP A 17 5.13 -13.43 -2.69
C ASP A 17 5.36 -13.43 -1.17
N LEU A 18 4.79 -12.43 -0.49
CA LEU A 18 4.88 -12.25 0.96
C LEU A 18 4.26 -13.40 1.76
N GLY A 19 3.33 -14.15 1.19
CA GLY A 19 2.75 -15.34 1.83
C GLY A 19 3.76 -16.48 1.98
N LYS A 20 4.83 -16.47 1.17
CA LYS A 20 5.86 -17.51 1.12
C LYS A 20 7.22 -17.06 1.66
N MET A 21 7.30 -15.87 2.24
CA MET A 21 8.54 -15.29 2.75
C MET A 21 8.58 -15.28 4.28
N ASN A 22 9.78 -15.42 4.83
CA ASN A 22 10.05 -15.10 6.23
C ASN A 22 10.61 -13.67 6.39
N LEU A 23 10.73 -13.22 7.63
CA LEU A 23 11.19 -11.85 7.94
C LEU A 23 12.59 -11.53 7.38
N ARG A 24 13.52 -12.51 7.38
CA ARG A 24 14.87 -12.30 6.84
C ARG A 24 14.84 -12.09 5.33
N GLN A 25 14.03 -12.86 4.62
CA GLN A 25 13.83 -12.70 3.18
C GLN A 25 13.17 -11.36 2.87
N LEU A 26 12.20 -10.91 3.69
CA LEU A 26 11.60 -9.59 3.54
C LEU A 26 12.65 -8.48 3.66
N TRP A 27 13.53 -8.52 4.68
CA TRP A 27 14.60 -7.53 4.82
C TRP A 27 15.49 -7.44 3.59
N ILE A 28 15.91 -8.59 3.04
CA ILE A 28 16.73 -8.62 1.83
C ILE A 28 15.94 -8.02 0.66
N ALA A 29 14.74 -8.52 0.39
CA ALA A 29 13.92 -8.06 -0.72
C ALA A 29 13.65 -6.55 -0.64
N TYR A 30 13.27 -6.05 0.53
CA TYR A 30 12.97 -4.65 0.79
C TYR A 30 14.18 -3.74 0.56
N LEU A 31 15.33 -4.08 1.15
CA LEU A 31 16.54 -3.27 1.05
C LEU A 31 17.22 -3.35 -0.33
N THR A 32 16.83 -4.31 -1.17
CA THR A 32 17.29 -4.40 -2.57
C THR A 32 16.25 -3.92 -3.58
N TYR A 33 15.06 -3.54 -3.14
CA TYR A 33 13.98 -3.16 -4.06
C TYR A 33 14.28 -1.79 -4.69
N PRO A 34 14.23 -1.64 -6.04
CA PRO A 34 14.65 -0.42 -6.71
C PRO A 34 13.96 0.86 -6.21
N THR A 35 12.65 0.78 -5.93
CA THR A 35 11.88 1.91 -5.39
C THR A 35 12.36 2.35 -4.00
N ILE A 36 12.71 1.39 -3.13
CA ILE A 36 13.23 1.70 -1.79
C ILE A 36 14.64 2.31 -1.87
N LEU A 37 15.49 1.79 -2.77
CA LEU A 37 16.80 2.36 -3.04
C LEU A 37 16.70 3.81 -3.57
N LEU A 38 15.74 4.07 -4.46
CA LEU A 38 15.42 5.42 -4.93
C LEU A 38 15.00 6.32 -3.75
N TYR A 39 14.15 5.83 -2.85
CA TYR A 39 13.75 6.61 -1.68
C TYR A 39 14.92 6.92 -0.75
N PHE A 40 15.82 5.97 -0.49
CA PHE A 40 17.04 6.24 0.28
C PHE A 40 17.93 7.29 -0.39
N ALA A 41 18.11 7.20 -1.72
CA ALA A 41 18.84 8.22 -2.47
C ALA A 41 18.18 9.60 -2.36
N LEU A 42 16.85 9.68 -2.43
CA LEU A 42 16.10 10.94 -2.30
C LEU A 42 16.15 11.51 -0.87
N VAL A 43 16.14 10.67 0.16
CA VAL A 43 16.35 11.11 1.54
C VAL A 43 17.75 11.71 1.69
N ILE A 44 18.79 11.05 1.18
CA ILE A 44 20.17 11.57 1.21
C ILE A 44 20.26 12.90 0.43
N ALA A 45 19.68 12.97 -0.77
CA ALA A 45 19.66 14.20 -1.57
C ALA A 45 18.91 15.33 -0.85
N SER A 46 17.81 15.01 -0.17
CA SER A 46 17.04 15.98 0.63
C SER A 46 17.85 16.50 1.82
N VAL A 47 18.60 15.64 2.51
CA VAL A 47 19.51 16.05 3.59
C VAL A 47 20.64 16.93 3.07
N ALA A 48 21.24 16.58 1.94
CA ALA A 48 22.27 17.39 1.30
C ALA A 48 21.73 18.78 0.91
N ALA A 49 20.55 18.83 0.28
CA ALA A 49 19.88 20.09 -0.07
C ALA A 49 19.49 20.90 1.17
N ALA A 50 18.94 20.26 2.22
CA ALA A 50 18.60 20.93 3.47
C ALA A 50 19.83 21.51 4.18
N THR A 51 20.99 20.84 4.06
CA THR A 51 22.27 21.33 4.60
C THR A 51 22.81 22.50 3.78
N TRP A 52 22.72 22.43 2.45
CA TRP A 52 23.18 23.50 1.55
C TRP A 52 22.33 24.77 1.70
N PHE A 53 21.00 24.62 1.82
CA PHE A 53 20.05 25.72 1.99
C PHE A 53 19.62 25.89 3.45
N PHE A 54 20.52 25.63 4.40
CA PHE A 54 20.18 25.53 5.82
C PHE A 54 19.34 26.70 6.35
N ALA A 55 18.10 26.39 6.74
CA ALA A 55 17.11 27.36 7.18
C ALA A 55 17.20 27.70 8.69
N GLY A 56 18.17 27.11 9.40
CA GLY A 56 18.26 27.16 10.85
C GLY A 56 17.52 26.00 11.54
N TRP A 57 17.96 25.66 12.75
CA TRP A 57 17.44 24.50 13.49
C TRP A 57 15.94 24.59 13.80
N GLY A 58 15.43 25.79 14.08
CA GLY A 58 14.00 26.00 14.36
C GLY A 58 13.12 25.58 13.18
N PRO A 59 13.25 26.23 12.00
CA PRO A 59 12.50 25.85 10.80
C PRO A 59 12.68 24.39 10.38
N THR A 60 13.89 23.84 10.49
CA THR A 60 14.16 22.42 10.21
C THR A 60 13.35 21.51 11.13
N LEU A 61 13.41 21.70 12.46
CA LEU A 61 12.69 20.87 13.42
C LEU A 61 11.16 21.01 13.29
N VAL A 62 10.68 22.24 13.10
CA VAL A 62 9.25 22.50 12.89
C VAL A 62 8.75 21.82 11.62
N SER A 63 9.55 21.81 10.54
CA SER A 63 9.19 21.12 9.29
C SER A 63 9.07 19.61 9.47
N VAL A 64 10.01 18.98 10.19
CA VAL A 64 9.94 17.53 10.51
C VAL A 64 8.67 17.21 11.30
N LEU A 65 8.40 17.97 12.37
CA LEU A 65 7.23 17.75 13.22
C LEU A 65 5.92 17.98 12.45
N ALA A 66 5.85 19.04 11.66
CA ALA A 66 4.68 19.34 10.83
C ALA A 66 4.36 18.19 9.88
N VAL A 67 5.37 17.64 9.20
CA VAL A 67 5.17 16.49 8.30
C VAL A 67 4.75 15.24 9.08
N ILE A 68 5.38 14.92 10.22
CA ILE A 68 4.99 13.77 11.06
C ILE A 68 3.50 13.83 11.47
N LEU A 69 2.98 15.03 11.74
CA LEU A 69 1.59 15.22 12.16
C LEU A 69 0.60 15.23 10.97
N VAL A 70 0.97 15.86 9.85
CA VAL A 70 0.10 15.99 8.68
C VAL A 70 0.05 14.70 7.86
N TYR A 71 1.15 13.96 7.76
CA TYR A 71 1.27 12.81 6.86
C TYR A 71 0.25 11.70 7.14
N PRO A 72 -0.02 11.29 8.40
CA PRO A 72 -1.06 10.30 8.70
C PRO A 72 -2.46 10.74 8.26
N LEU A 73 -2.78 12.03 8.38
CA LEU A 73 -4.05 12.59 7.91
C LEU A 73 -4.11 12.57 6.38
N ALA A 74 -3.05 13.02 5.71
CA ALA A 74 -2.99 13.00 4.25
C ALA A 74 -3.12 11.58 3.69
N TRP A 75 -2.41 10.60 4.28
CA TRP A 75 -2.54 9.20 3.93
C TRP A 75 -3.97 8.69 4.12
N TYR A 76 -4.59 8.98 5.27
CA TYR A 76 -5.97 8.58 5.54
C TYR A 76 -6.94 9.07 4.47
N LEU A 77 -6.85 10.36 4.12
CA LEU A 77 -7.71 10.96 3.10
C LEU A 77 -7.49 10.34 1.73
N LEU A 78 -6.22 10.13 1.34
CA LEU A 78 -5.88 9.48 0.08
C LEU A 78 -6.39 8.04 0.05
N HIS A 79 -6.11 7.26 1.11
CA HIS A 79 -6.51 5.86 1.18
C HIS A 79 -8.02 5.72 1.10
N ARG A 80 -8.77 6.50 1.88
CA ARG A 80 -10.23 6.43 1.90
C ARG A 80 -10.90 6.97 0.64
N TYR A 81 -10.49 8.16 0.18
CA TYR A 81 -11.26 8.88 -0.85
C TYR A 81 -10.68 8.76 -2.26
N VAL A 82 -9.40 8.40 -2.40
CA VAL A 82 -8.75 8.23 -3.71
C VAL A 82 -8.54 6.75 -4.01
N LEU A 83 -7.89 6.01 -3.11
CA LEU A 83 -7.55 4.60 -3.33
C LEU A 83 -8.79 3.70 -3.27
N HIS A 84 -9.68 3.90 -2.29
CA HIS A 84 -11.00 3.26 -2.20
C HIS A 84 -12.10 4.01 -2.97
N GLY A 85 -11.77 5.13 -3.60
CA GLY A 85 -12.73 5.96 -4.34
C GLY A 85 -13.23 5.28 -5.62
N ARG A 86 -14.53 5.36 -5.89
CA ARG A 86 -15.16 4.72 -7.06
C ARG A 86 -15.21 5.57 -8.33
N VAL A 87 -14.59 6.74 -8.31
CA VAL A 87 -14.67 7.71 -9.41
C VAL A 87 -13.66 7.38 -10.51
N LEU A 88 -12.44 7.00 -10.14
CA LEU A 88 -11.35 6.86 -11.09
C LEU A 88 -11.51 5.67 -12.05
N TYR A 89 -12.13 4.56 -11.63
CA TYR A 89 -12.39 3.43 -12.54
C TYR A 89 -13.48 3.73 -13.57
N LYS A 90 -14.31 4.77 -13.36
CA LYS A 90 -15.42 5.09 -14.28
C LYS A 90 -14.94 5.81 -15.54
N MET A 91 -13.77 6.46 -15.48
CA MET A 91 -13.18 7.19 -16.59
C MET A 91 -12.02 6.39 -17.19
N LYS A 92 -12.04 6.19 -18.52
CA LYS A 92 -11.05 5.37 -19.24
C LYS A 92 -9.61 5.81 -18.98
N TRP A 93 -9.34 7.12 -18.93
CA TRP A 93 -7.99 7.66 -18.79
C TRP A 93 -7.44 7.59 -17.34
N THR A 94 -8.28 7.34 -16.33
CA THR A 94 -7.83 7.14 -14.94
C THR A 94 -7.98 5.71 -14.44
N ALA A 95 -8.62 4.83 -15.21
CA ALA A 95 -8.86 3.45 -14.80
C ALA A 95 -7.57 2.66 -14.55
N SER A 96 -6.55 2.83 -15.40
CA SER A 96 -5.24 2.20 -15.20
C SER A 96 -4.55 2.66 -13.93
N LEU A 97 -4.66 3.96 -13.62
CA LEU A 97 -4.15 4.54 -12.38
C LEU A 97 -4.84 3.92 -11.17
N TRP A 98 -6.18 3.92 -11.13
CA TRP A 98 -6.95 3.33 -10.03
C TRP A 98 -6.64 1.85 -9.80
N LYS A 99 -6.58 1.10 -10.92
CA LYS A 99 -6.19 -0.32 -10.91
C LYS A 99 -4.85 -0.51 -10.18
N ARG A 100 -3.84 0.27 -10.56
CA ARG A 100 -2.46 0.13 -10.09
C ARG A 100 -2.20 0.64 -8.67
N ILE A 101 -2.88 1.71 -8.26
CA ILE A 101 -2.59 2.37 -6.96
C ILE A 101 -3.14 1.59 -5.77
N HIS A 102 -4.19 0.77 -5.95
CA HIS A 102 -4.74 0.01 -4.83
C HIS A 102 -5.63 -1.20 -5.17
N PHE A 103 -6.41 -1.16 -6.26
CA PHE A 103 -7.31 -2.27 -6.58
C PHE A 103 -6.57 -3.60 -6.77
N ASP A 104 -5.44 -3.60 -7.49
CA ASP A 104 -4.60 -4.79 -7.66
C ASP A 104 -4.09 -5.36 -6.33
N HIS A 105 -3.85 -4.49 -5.35
CA HIS A 105 -3.44 -4.91 -4.01
C HIS A 105 -4.57 -5.61 -3.24
N HIS A 106 -5.82 -5.15 -3.34
CA HIS A 106 -6.96 -5.86 -2.74
C HIS A 106 -7.30 -7.15 -3.47
N GLN A 107 -7.06 -7.22 -4.78
CA GLN A 107 -7.22 -8.44 -5.56
C GLN A 107 -6.13 -9.48 -5.25
N ASP A 108 -4.90 -9.06 -5.00
CA ASP A 108 -3.79 -9.95 -4.61
C ASP A 108 -2.88 -9.32 -3.52
N PRO A 109 -3.28 -9.42 -2.24
CA PRO A 109 -2.60 -8.74 -1.15
C PRO A 109 -1.24 -9.34 -0.77
N HIS A 110 -0.83 -10.46 -1.37
CA HIS A 110 0.45 -11.10 -1.08
C HIS A 110 1.56 -10.73 -2.06
N LEU A 111 1.23 -10.13 -3.20
CA LEU A 111 2.22 -9.70 -4.18
C LEU A 111 2.88 -8.38 -3.77
N LEU A 112 4.20 -8.40 -3.63
CA LEU A 112 4.99 -7.22 -3.23
C LEU A 112 4.91 -6.07 -4.25
N ASP A 113 4.84 -6.39 -5.55
CA ASP A 113 4.90 -5.36 -6.60
C ASP A 113 3.67 -4.44 -6.63
N VAL A 114 2.52 -4.96 -6.17
CA VAL A 114 1.28 -4.19 -6.06
C VAL A 114 1.10 -3.58 -4.66
N LEU A 115 1.91 -4.02 -3.69
CA LEU A 115 1.97 -3.44 -2.35
C LEU A 115 2.57 -2.04 -2.38
N PHE A 116 3.69 -1.87 -3.10
CA PHE A 116 4.33 -0.56 -3.24
C PHE A 116 3.59 0.29 -4.28
N GLY A 117 3.37 1.56 -3.91
CA GLY A 117 2.95 2.57 -4.88
C GLY A 117 4.08 2.81 -5.87
N ALA A 118 3.75 2.90 -7.16
CA ALA A 118 4.76 3.21 -8.18
C ALA A 118 5.40 4.59 -7.87
N PRO A 119 6.73 4.76 -8.01
CA PRO A 119 7.39 6.04 -7.71
C PRO A 119 6.75 7.24 -8.43
N VAL A 120 6.27 7.04 -9.66
CA VAL A 120 5.61 8.07 -10.48
C VAL A 120 4.29 8.57 -9.89
N THR A 121 3.61 7.78 -9.05
CA THR A 121 2.39 8.20 -8.35
C THR A 121 2.70 8.65 -6.93
N THR A 122 3.63 7.97 -6.26
CA THR A 122 3.94 8.20 -4.85
C THR A 122 4.75 9.47 -4.63
N LEU A 123 5.84 9.69 -5.39
CA LEU A 123 6.74 10.83 -5.18
C LEU A 123 6.09 12.19 -5.48
N PRO A 124 5.32 12.38 -6.57
CA PRO A 124 4.63 13.65 -6.79
C PRO A 124 3.61 13.96 -5.69
N THR A 125 2.92 12.93 -5.17
CA THR A 125 1.97 13.09 -4.07
C THR A 125 2.69 13.54 -2.80
N ILE A 126 3.81 12.90 -2.44
CA ILE A 126 4.65 13.31 -1.31
C ILE A 126 5.12 14.75 -1.49
N ALA A 127 5.63 15.09 -2.68
CA ALA A 127 6.14 16.42 -2.99
C ALA A 127 5.05 17.50 -2.82
N VAL A 128 3.87 17.29 -3.42
CA VAL A 128 2.73 18.22 -3.32
C VAL A 128 2.28 18.43 -1.88
N ILE A 129 2.30 17.38 -1.05
CA ILE A 129 1.91 17.50 0.36
C ILE A 129 2.99 18.21 1.18
N THR A 130 4.26 17.85 1.01
CA THR A 130 5.31 18.19 1.98
C THR A 130 6.15 19.41 1.62
N ILE A 131 6.46 19.63 0.34
CA ILE A 131 7.29 20.76 -0.11
C ILE A 131 6.64 22.11 0.26
N PRO A 132 5.34 22.35 0.00
CA PRO A 132 4.72 23.62 0.37
C PRO A 132 4.75 23.88 1.88
N ILE A 133 4.55 22.84 2.70
CA ILE A 133 4.61 22.94 4.17
C ILE A 133 5.98 23.44 4.60
N GLY A 134 7.06 22.76 4.17
CA GLY A 134 8.41 23.16 4.54
C GLY A 134 8.78 24.54 3.98
N TYR A 135 8.40 24.83 2.73
CA TYR A 135 8.69 26.12 2.10
C TYR A 135 8.06 27.29 2.89
N LEU A 136 6.81 27.15 3.32
CA LEU A 136 6.13 28.17 4.12
C LEU A 136 6.75 28.33 5.53
N ILE A 137 7.42 27.31 6.06
CA ILE A 137 8.06 27.35 7.38
C ILE A 137 9.45 28.03 7.32
N GLY A 138 10.24 27.79 6.27
CA GLY A 138 11.62 28.25 6.23
C GLY A 138 12.30 28.23 4.86
N GLY A 139 11.53 28.35 3.77
CA GLY A 139 12.05 28.37 2.41
C GLY A 139 12.62 27.03 1.95
N TRP A 140 13.58 27.04 1.02
CA TRP A 140 14.03 25.84 0.30
C TRP A 140 14.72 24.79 1.19
N GLY A 141 15.45 25.18 2.23
CA GLY A 141 16.06 24.21 3.17
C GLY A 141 15.02 23.46 4.00
N ALA A 142 13.99 24.17 4.46
CA ALA A 142 12.86 23.59 5.18
C ALA A 142 11.97 22.75 4.24
N ALA A 143 11.78 23.18 2.98
CA ALA A 143 11.10 22.39 1.94
C ALA A 143 11.81 21.06 1.65
N ALA A 144 13.14 21.08 1.51
CA ALA A 144 13.94 19.86 1.36
C ALA A 144 13.84 18.96 2.60
N THR A 145 13.88 19.55 3.80
CA THR A 145 13.68 18.81 5.07
C THR A 145 12.30 18.13 5.10
N ALA A 146 11.23 18.85 4.75
CA ALA A 146 9.88 18.33 4.73
C ALA A 146 9.70 17.20 3.71
N PHE A 147 10.22 17.37 2.50
CA PHE A 147 10.20 16.33 1.46
C PHE A 147 10.96 15.08 1.89
N GLY A 148 12.21 15.23 2.37
CA GLY A 148 13.00 14.11 2.89
C GLY A 148 12.30 13.38 4.04
N THR A 149 11.64 14.12 4.92
CA THR A 149 10.83 13.54 6.02
C THR A 149 9.66 12.73 5.47
N GLY A 150 8.92 13.24 4.48
CA GLY A 150 7.80 12.52 3.86
C GLY A 150 8.24 11.23 3.17
N VAL A 151 9.36 11.27 2.44
CA VAL A 151 9.95 10.08 1.80
C VAL A 151 10.42 9.06 2.84
N ALA A 152 11.06 9.51 3.93
CA ALA A 152 11.48 8.64 5.02
C ALA A 152 10.30 7.98 5.74
N ILE A 153 9.24 8.74 6.03
CA ILE A 153 7.99 8.20 6.59
C ILE A 153 7.40 7.15 5.64
N THR A 154 7.40 7.41 4.33
CA THR A 154 6.90 6.46 3.32
C THR A 154 7.66 5.15 3.35
N CYS A 155 9.00 5.19 3.44
CA CYS A 155 9.81 3.99 3.62
C CYS A 155 9.40 3.21 4.88
N ILE A 156 9.17 3.89 5.99
CA ILE A 156 8.77 3.22 7.23
C ILE A 156 7.37 2.59 7.08
N TYR A 157 6.44 3.33 6.46
CA TYR A 157 5.08 2.87 6.19
C TYR A 157 5.07 1.63 5.30
N GLU A 158 5.78 1.67 4.18
CA GLU A 158 5.87 0.56 3.22
C GLU A 158 6.47 -0.69 3.86
N PHE A 159 7.52 -0.54 4.69
CA PHE A 159 8.09 -1.68 5.41
C PHE A 159 7.09 -2.32 6.40
N PHE A 160 6.36 -1.51 7.16
CA PHE A 160 5.34 -2.03 8.06
C PHE A 160 4.15 -2.64 7.31
N HIS A 161 3.78 -2.07 6.17
CA HIS A 161 2.76 -2.63 5.28
C HIS A 161 3.18 -4.03 4.80
N CYS A 162 4.43 -4.23 4.40
CA CYS A 162 4.96 -5.57 4.08
C CYS A 162 4.80 -6.55 5.26
N ILE A 163 5.13 -6.13 6.49
CA ILE A 163 5.00 -6.98 7.69
C ILE A 163 3.55 -7.40 7.94
N GLN A 164 2.59 -6.51 7.65
CA GLN A 164 1.17 -6.78 7.83
C GLN A 164 0.68 -7.88 6.88
N HIS A 165 1.23 -7.98 5.68
CA HIS A 165 0.91 -9.00 4.68
C HIS A 165 1.81 -10.26 4.71
N LEU A 166 2.95 -10.21 5.41
CA LEU A 166 3.85 -11.35 5.58
C LEU A 166 3.18 -12.49 6.37
N ASN A 167 3.41 -13.77 6.04
CA ASN A 167 2.93 -14.88 6.89
C ASN A 167 3.82 -15.09 8.14
N TYR A 168 3.86 -14.07 8.98
CA TYR A 168 4.71 -13.96 10.17
C TYR A 168 3.91 -13.39 11.33
N LYS A 169 4.11 -13.91 12.54
CA LYS A 169 3.56 -13.34 13.78
C LYS A 169 4.60 -12.41 14.43
N PRO A 170 4.39 -11.08 14.43
CA PRO A 170 5.30 -10.14 15.07
C PRO A 170 5.42 -10.37 16.58
N ARG A 171 6.62 -10.15 17.14
CA ARG A 171 6.83 -10.23 18.59
C ARG A 171 6.17 -9.08 19.35
N SER A 172 6.25 -7.87 18.82
CA SER A 172 5.67 -6.68 19.46
C SER A 172 4.14 -6.68 19.40
N ALA A 173 3.49 -6.47 20.53
CA ALA A 173 2.03 -6.38 20.64
C ALA A 173 1.44 -5.20 19.85
N TRP A 174 2.19 -4.10 19.70
CA TRP A 174 1.78 -2.98 18.86
C TRP A 174 1.72 -3.37 17.38
N ILE A 175 2.76 -4.05 16.86
CA ILE A 175 2.81 -4.52 15.47
C ILE A 175 1.73 -5.59 15.23
N GLN A 176 1.49 -6.48 16.20
CA GLN A 176 0.40 -7.47 16.10
C GLN A 176 -0.98 -6.80 15.99
N ARG A 177 -1.25 -5.77 16.81
CA ARG A 177 -2.51 -5.01 16.72
C ARG A 177 -2.62 -4.31 15.38
N MET A 178 -1.57 -3.64 14.94
CA MET A 178 -1.51 -2.94 13.66
C MET A 178 -1.82 -3.89 12.49
N LYS A 179 -1.16 -5.04 12.45
CA LYS A 179 -1.43 -6.10 11.49
C LYS A 179 -2.86 -6.62 11.55
N ALA A 180 -3.39 -6.89 12.73
CA ALA A 180 -4.75 -7.38 12.86
C ALA A 180 -5.79 -6.39 12.29
N ARG A 181 -5.60 -5.08 12.52
CA ARG A 181 -6.48 -4.03 11.93
C ARG A 181 -6.41 -4.00 10.41
N HIS A 182 -5.19 -4.04 9.87
CA HIS A 182 -4.96 -3.99 8.43
C HIS A 182 -5.48 -5.24 7.71
N VAL A 183 -5.35 -6.42 8.33
CA VAL A 183 -5.94 -7.65 7.80
C VAL A 183 -7.47 -7.59 7.83
N LEU A 184 -8.09 -6.99 8.85
CA LEU A 184 -9.54 -6.77 8.84
C LEU A 184 -9.96 -5.89 7.66
N HIS A 185 -9.20 -4.82 7.39
CA HIS A 185 -9.43 -3.94 6.24
C HIS A 185 -9.43 -4.71 4.90
N HIS A 186 -8.46 -5.61 4.67
CA HIS A 186 -8.38 -6.36 3.40
C HIS A 186 -9.28 -7.58 3.28
N PHE A 187 -9.74 -8.16 4.39
CA PHE A 187 -10.42 -9.47 4.37
C PHE A 187 -11.82 -9.48 4.98
N HIS A 188 -12.20 -8.42 5.71
CA HIS A 188 -13.50 -8.31 6.37
C HIS A 188 -14.32 -7.11 5.90
N ASP A 189 -13.82 -5.89 6.08
CA ASP A 189 -14.51 -4.66 5.68
C ASP A 189 -13.49 -3.57 5.33
N GLU A 190 -13.47 -3.23 4.04
CA GLU A 190 -12.55 -2.29 3.43
C GLU A 190 -12.92 -0.81 3.68
N ASP A 191 -14.12 -0.52 4.18
CA ASP A 191 -14.56 0.83 4.59
C ASP A 191 -14.22 1.13 6.06
N GLY A 192 -13.08 0.65 6.54
CA GLY A 192 -12.57 0.97 7.86
C GLY A 192 -11.12 0.57 8.06
N ASN A 193 -10.52 1.03 9.16
CA ASN A 193 -9.11 0.81 9.50
C ASN A 193 -8.13 1.19 8.36
N PHE A 194 -8.29 2.39 7.79
CA PHE A 194 -7.46 2.88 6.67
C PHE A 194 -6.00 3.20 7.08
N GLY A 195 -5.75 3.38 8.37
CA GLY A 195 -4.40 3.58 8.88
C GLY A 195 -3.49 2.36 8.66
N ILE A 196 -2.24 2.60 8.28
CA ILE A 196 -1.22 1.55 8.20
C ILE A 196 -0.44 1.46 9.51
N THR A 197 0.28 2.52 9.89
CA THR A 197 1.11 2.51 11.12
C THR A 197 0.43 3.14 12.33
N SER A 198 -0.63 3.93 12.11
CA SER A 198 -1.43 4.60 13.13
C SER A 198 -2.90 4.64 12.73
N PHE A 199 -3.78 4.47 13.72
CA PHE A 199 -5.25 4.52 13.57
C PHE A 199 -5.85 5.70 14.34
N VAL A 200 -5.06 6.74 14.62
CA VAL A 200 -5.56 7.94 15.30
C VAL A 200 -6.59 8.65 14.43
N VAL A 201 -6.27 8.84 13.14
CA VAL A 201 -7.16 9.50 12.18
C VAL A 201 -8.43 8.66 11.97
N ASP A 202 -8.32 7.34 11.89
CA ASP A 202 -9.51 6.45 11.85
C ASP A 202 -10.45 6.65 13.04
N ARG A 203 -9.92 6.88 14.25
CA ARG A 203 -10.76 7.14 15.43
C ARG A 203 -11.43 8.50 15.35
N VAL A 204 -10.71 9.53 14.90
CA VAL A 204 -11.25 10.88 14.73
C VAL A 204 -12.40 10.89 13.72
N PHE A 205 -12.28 10.14 12.62
CA PHE A 205 -13.27 10.08 11.55
C PHE A 205 -14.25 8.89 11.65
N GLY A 206 -14.23 8.15 12.77
CA GLY A 206 -15.19 7.06 13.03
C GLY A 206 -15.06 5.82 12.13
N SER A 207 -13.92 5.62 11.46
CA SER A 207 -13.65 4.44 10.61
C SER A 207 -12.85 3.34 11.31
N TYR A 208 -12.46 3.54 12.57
CA TYR A 208 -11.77 2.52 13.37
C TYR A 208 -12.71 1.41 13.83
N TYR A 209 -12.31 0.14 13.70
CA TYR A 209 -13.05 -0.98 14.28
C TYR A 209 -12.17 -2.09 14.86
N LEU A 210 -12.62 -2.66 15.99
CA LEU A 210 -11.82 -3.49 16.90
C LEU A 210 -11.81 -4.98 16.57
N ASP A 211 -12.75 -5.52 15.83
CA ASP A 211 -12.69 -6.91 15.37
C ASP A 211 -13.75 -7.15 14.29
N ALA A 212 -13.76 -8.36 13.74
CA ALA A 212 -14.74 -8.77 12.75
C ALA A 212 -16.19 -8.81 13.27
N LYS A 213 -16.43 -8.78 14.59
CA LYS A 213 -17.80 -8.75 15.15
C LYS A 213 -18.35 -7.32 15.18
N ALA A 214 -17.47 -6.33 15.20
CA ALA A 214 -17.87 -4.92 15.24
C ALA A 214 -18.61 -4.45 13.98
N ARG A 215 -18.49 -5.17 12.84
CA ARG A 215 -19.11 -4.81 11.56
C ARG A 215 -19.51 -6.06 10.76
N PRO A 216 -20.55 -6.00 9.91
CA PRO A 216 -20.80 -7.07 8.95
C PRO A 216 -19.66 -7.18 7.94
N ARG A 217 -19.48 -8.35 7.34
CA ARG A 217 -18.49 -8.53 6.27
C ARG A 217 -18.96 -7.77 5.03
N SER A 218 -18.08 -6.97 4.46
CA SER A 218 -18.36 -6.21 3.25
C SER A 218 -18.42 -7.13 2.02
N PRO A 219 -19.42 -6.95 1.13
CA PRO A 219 -19.49 -7.67 -0.14
C PRO A 219 -18.45 -7.18 -1.15
N THR A 220 -17.83 -6.02 -0.90
CA THR A 220 -16.91 -5.36 -1.84
C THR A 220 -15.46 -5.35 -1.38
N VAL A 221 -15.14 -6.07 -0.30
CA VAL A 221 -13.82 -6.05 0.34
C VAL A 221 -12.65 -6.33 -0.60
N PHE A 222 -12.84 -7.17 -1.62
CA PHE A 222 -11.79 -7.46 -2.59
C PHE A 222 -11.87 -6.62 -3.87
N ASN A 223 -13.06 -6.13 -4.23
CA ASN A 223 -13.32 -5.46 -5.51
C ASN A 223 -13.49 -3.94 -5.41
N LEU A 224 -13.50 -3.39 -4.18
CA LEU A 224 -13.65 -1.96 -3.88
C LEU A 224 -14.92 -1.32 -4.47
N GLY A 225 -15.93 -2.14 -4.74
CA GLY A 225 -17.19 -1.74 -5.37
C GLY A 225 -17.20 -1.81 -6.89
N TYR A 226 -16.10 -2.25 -7.51
CA TYR A 226 -16.04 -2.57 -8.93
C TYR A 226 -16.44 -4.04 -9.13
N ASP A 227 -17.72 -4.34 -8.97
CA ASP A 227 -18.29 -5.68 -9.20
C ASP A 227 -18.54 -5.96 -10.69
N VAL A 228 -19.06 -7.14 -11.02
CA VAL A 228 -19.35 -7.53 -12.42
C VAL A 228 -20.33 -6.56 -13.10
N LYS A 229 -21.30 -6.00 -12.36
CA LYS A 229 -22.28 -5.05 -12.92
C LYS A 229 -21.61 -3.72 -13.26
N GLU A 230 -20.77 -3.20 -12.35
CA GLU A 230 -19.97 -2.00 -12.61
C GLU A 230 -18.96 -2.23 -13.74
N ALA A 231 -18.36 -3.43 -13.85
CA ALA A 231 -17.46 -3.78 -14.94
C ALA A 231 -18.16 -3.82 -16.31
N GLN A 232 -19.42 -4.24 -16.39
CA GLN A 232 -20.20 -4.15 -17.62
C GLN A 232 -20.47 -2.69 -18.03
N ARG A 233 -20.67 -1.79 -17.06
CA ARG A 233 -20.94 -0.37 -17.32
C ARG A 233 -19.67 0.43 -17.62
N PHE A 234 -18.57 0.10 -16.95
CA PHE A 234 -17.28 0.77 -17.05
C PHE A 234 -16.18 -0.28 -17.29
N PRO A 235 -16.00 -0.78 -18.52
CA PRO A 235 -15.20 -1.97 -18.79
C PRO A 235 -13.69 -1.78 -18.68
N TRP A 236 -13.22 -0.54 -18.53
CA TRP A 236 -11.80 -0.19 -18.65
C TRP A 236 -10.86 -0.99 -17.76
N VAL A 237 -11.22 -1.23 -16.49
CA VAL A 237 -10.38 -2.02 -15.57
C VAL A 237 -10.44 -3.51 -15.91
N MET A 238 -11.63 -4.03 -16.25
CA MET A 238 -11.80 -5.41 -16.73
C MET A 238 -11.00 -5.67 -18.02
N ASP A 239 -11.04 -4.74 -18.99
CA ASP A 239 -10.28 -4.81 -20.25
C ASP A 239 -8.77 -4.83 -19.98
N LEU A 240 -8.29 -3.98 -19.06
CA LEU A 240 -6.88 -3.96 -18.64
C LEU A 240 -6.46 -5.24 -17.88
N THR A 241 -7.39 -5.86 -17.17
CA THR A 241 -7.15 -7.08 -16.39
C THR A 241 -7.24 -8.34 -17.25
N GLY A 242 -8.01 -8.30 -18.34
CA GLY A 242 -8.32 -9.46 -19.19
C GLY A 242 -9.30 -10.46 -18.56
N SER A 243 -9.92 -10.11 -17.41
CA SER A 243 -10.92 -10.92 -16.72
C SER A 243 -11.84 -10.06 -15.84
N PRO A 244 -13.06 -10.53 -15.52
CA PRO A 244 -13.96 -9.84 -14.59
C PRO A 244 -13.35 -9.66 -13.20
N PRO A 245 -13.74 -8.63 -12.44
CA PRO A 245 -13.28 -8.44 -11.07
C PRO A 245 -13.70 -9.61 -10.18
N ARG A 246 -12.83 -9.99 -9.24
CA ARG A 246 -13.10 -11.11 -8.34
C ARG A 246 -13.69 -10.62 -7.02
N ASP A 247 -14.74 -11.29 -6.58
CA ASP A 247 -15.35 -11.07 -5.26
C ASP A 247 -14.61 -11.81 -4.14
N ARG A 248 -13.60 -12.63 -4.49
CA ARG A 248 -12.72 -13.37 -3.58
C ARG A 248 -11.36 -13.57 -4.24
N PRO A 249 -10.22 -13.50 -3.51
CA PRO A 249 -8.93 -13.90 -4.04
C PRO A 249 -8.95 -15.39 -4.38
N ASP A 250 -8.08 -15.82 -5.30
CA ASP A 250 -7.90 -17.25 -5.55
C ASP A 250 -7.50 -17.93 -4.23
N GLY A 251 -8.24 -18.98 -3.85
CA GLY A 251 -7.86 -19.77 -2.69
C GLY A 251 -6.44 -20.31 -2.85
N ALA A 252 -5.72 -20.55 -1.74
CA ALA A 252 -4.37 -21.13 -1.76
C ALA A 252 -4.26 -22.48 -2.50
N ARG A 253 -5.41 -23.08 -2.88
CA ARG A 253 -5.51 -24.16 -3.86
C ARG A 253 -6.50 -23.70 -4.93
N PRO A 254 -6.11 -23.63 -6.21
CA PRO A 254 -7.05 -23.48 -7.30
C PRO A 254 -8.10 -24.60 -7.18
N GLU A 255 -9.38 -24.26 -7.24
CA GLU A 255 -10.41 -25.28 -7.30
C GLU A 255 -10.16 -26.15 -8.53
N ALA A 256 -9.76 -27.41 -8.30
CA ALA A 256 -9.64 -28.45 -9.34
C ALA A 256 -11.01 -28.84 -9.94
N LYS A 257 -12.01 -27.96 -9.85
CA LYS A 257 -13.42 -28.28 -10.03
C LYS A 257 -13.94 -28.07 -11.46
N LEU A 258 -13.17 -27.44 -12.34
CA LEU A 258 -13.60 -27.24 -13.75
C LEU A 258 -13.12 -28.30 -14.75
N MET A 259 -12.23 -29.23 -14.37
CA MET A 259 -11.72 -30.26 -15.30
C MET A 259 -12.34 -31.66 -15.11
N ARG A 260 -13.24 -31.84 -14.14
CA ARG A 260 -13.89 -33.15 -13.91
C ARG A 260 -15.26 -33.30 -14.57
N ASP A 261 -15.91 -32.22 -14.99
CA ASP A 261 -17.25 -32.29 -15.60
C ASP A 261 -17.26 -32.53 -17.10
N THR A 262 -16.13 -32.39 -17.80
CA THR A 262 -16.06 -32.63 -19.24
C THR A 262 -15.75 -34.09 -19.61
N SER A 263 -15.43 -34.95 -18.63
CA SER A 263 -15.11 -36.37 -18.88
C SER A 263 -16.21 -37.35 -18.45
N GLN A 264 -17.35 -36.89 -17.92
CA GLN A 264 -18.46 -37.75 -17.51
C GLN A 264 -19.68 -37.75 -18.46
N HIS A 265 -19.64 -36.98 -19.56
CA HIS A 265 -20.70 -36.98 -20.58
C HIS A 265 -20.25 -37.47 -21.96
N ALA A 266 -19.09 -38.12 -22.05
CA ALA A 266 -18.67 -38.87 -23.22
C ALA A 266 -18.53 -40.35 -22.85
N ALA A 267 -19.66 -41.04 -22.74
CA ALA A 267 -19.77 -42.49 -22.77
C ALA A 267 -21.04 -42.86 -23.53
#